data_AF-A0A822C838-F1
#
_entry.id   AF-A0A822C838-F1
#
_cell.length_a   1.000
_cell.length_b   1.000
_cell.length_c   1.000
_cell.angle_alpha   90.00
_cell.angle_beta   90.00
_cell.angle_gamma   90.00
#
_symmetry.space_group_name_H-M   'P 1'
#
loop_
_entity.id
_entity.type
_entity.pdbx_description
1 polymer ?
#
loop_
_entity_poly.entity_id
_entity_poly.type
_entity_poly.pdbx_seq_one_letter_code
_entity_poly.pdbx_strand_id
1 'polypeptide(L)'
;MQILLSPSHPYWCQRIKYVIFDDIHCISGEAGFDVWKKTMLLMKCPVIGLSAVVNNGDEFLYWIENIEYQRSKLFQTSKSRRICFITHHERLTDLNKYLYSNRQFHTIGLMNAK
;
A
#
# COMPACT_ATOMS: atom_id res chain seq x y z
N MET A 1 -10.94 11.62 -0.38
CA MET A 1 -11.91 10.86 -1.19
C MET A 1 -13.04 11.69 -1.80
N GLN A 2 -13.54 12.73 -1.11
CA GLN A 2 -14.63 13.59 -1.61
C GLN A 2 -14.38 14.17 -3.01
N ILE A 3 -13.16 14.59 -3.34
CA ILE A 3 -12.88 15.22 -4.65
C ILE A 3 -13.00 14.22 -5.81
N LEU A 4 -12.56 12.98 -5.59
CA LEU A 4 -12.47 12.00 -6.67
C LEU A 4 -13.84 11.43 -7.07
N LEU A 5 -14.76 11.38 -6.10
CA LEU A 5 -16.17 11.01 -6.30
C LEU A 5 -17.09 12.22 -6.48
N SER A 6 -16.55 13.45 -6.38
CA SER A 6 -17.35 14.67 -6.49
C SER A 6 -17.75 14.89 -7.95
N PRO A 7 -19.06 14.94 -8.25
CA PRO A 7 -19.55 15.28 -9.59
C PRO A 7 -19.24 16.74 -9.97
N SER A 8 -18.77 17.55 -9.03
CA SER A 8 -18.47 18.99 -9.22
C SER A 8 -17.13 19.23 -9.92
N HIS A 9 -16.21 18.25 -9.96
CA HIS A 9 -14.86 18.44 -10.50
C HIS A 9 -14.40 17.37 -11.51
N PRO A 10 -15.23 16.98 -12.50
CA PRO A 10 -14.90 15.89 -13.42
C PRO A 10 -13.65 16.20 -14.27
N TYR A 11 -13.49 17.46 -14.70
CA TYR A 11 -12.33 17.91 -15.48
C TYR A 11 -11.02 17.85 -14.69
N TRP A 12 -11.08 18.07 -13.37
CA TRP A 12 -9.89 17.97 -12.53
C TRP A 12 -9.46 16.51 -12.37
N CYS A 13 -10.43 15.61 -12.09
CA CYS A 13 -10.16 14.18 -11.98
C CYS A 13 -9.59 13.58 -13.27
N GLN A 14 -10.03 14.05 -14.44
CA GLN A 14 -9.50 13.60 -15.74
C GLN A 14 -8.02 13.99 -15.97
N ARG A 15 -7.51 15.01 -15.28
CA ARG A 15 -6.10 15.45 -15.40
C ARG A 15 -5.14 14.62 -14.53
N ILE A 16 -5.64 13.75 -13.66
CA ILE A 16 -4.82 12.92 -12.79
C ILE A 16 -4.15 11.83 -13.63
N LYS A 17 -2.82 11.96 -13.80
CA LYS A 17 -2.01 10.99 -14.56
C LYS A 17 -1.52 9.82 -13.72
N TYR A 18 -1.31 10.03 -12.42
CA TYR A 18 -0.80 9.03 -11.49
C TYR A 18 -1.40 9.26 -10.10
N VAL A 19 -1.54 8.18 -9.34
CA VAL A 19 -1.93 8.22 -7.93
C VAL A 19 -0.86 7.52 -7.09
N ILE A 20 -0.45 8.17 -6.01
CA ILE A 20 0.45 7.60 -5.01
C ILE A 20 -0.38 7.26 -3.77
N PHE A 21 -0.24 6.03 -3.32
CA PHE A 21 -0.84 5.51 -2.12
C PHE A 21 0.25 5.28 -1.09
N ASP A 22 0.30 6.13 -0.08
CA ASP A 22 1.24 6.01 1.02
C ASP A 22 0.68 5.10 2.12
N ASP A 23 1.56 4.42 2.86
CA ASP A 23 1.22 3.50 3.96
C ASP A 23 0.14 2.45 3.62
N ILE A 24 0.21 1.88 2.43
CA ILE A 24 -0.79 0.92 1.93
C ILE A 24 -0.90 -0.37 2.78
N HIS A 25 0.11 -0.67 3.60
CA HIS A 25 0.08 -1.76 4.57
C HIS A 25 -0.99 -1.59 5.67
N CYS A 26 -1.48 -0.37 5.90
CA CYS A 26 -2.54 -0.08 6.87
C CYS A 26 -3.95 -0.49 6.39
N ILE A 27 -4.06 -1.12 5.22
CA ILE A 27 -5.33 -1.60 4.66
C ILE A 27 -6.05 -2.62 5.54
N SER A 28 -5.34 -3.30 6.43
CA SER A 28 -5.90 -4.26 7.40
C SER A 28 -6.66 -3.60 8.57
N GLY A 29 -6.65 -2.28 8.71
CA GLY A 29 -7.43 -1.58 9.74
C GLY A 29 -8.94 -1.59 9.46
N GLU A 30 -9.76 -1.79 10.49
CA GLU A 30 -11.23 -1.97 10.41
C GLU A 30 -11.98 -0.92 9.59
N ALA A 31 -11.48 0.32 9.52
CA ALA A 31 -12.13 1.41 8.78
C ALA A 31 -11.52 1.67 7.38
N GLY A 32 -10.31 1.16 7.09
CA GLY A 32 -9.55 1.53 5.90
C GLY A 32 -9.86 0.68 4.68
N PHE A 33 -10.03 -0.62 4.87
CA PHE A 33 -10.09 -1.62 3.78
C PHE A 33 -11.07 -1.25 2.67
N ASP A 34 -12.27 -0.85 3.06
CA ASP A 34 -13.37 -0.55 2.15
C ASP A 34 -13.11 0.70 1.31
N VAL A 35 -12.52 1.73 1.93
CA VAL A 35 -12.17 3.00 1.29
C VAL A 35 -11.05 2.76 0.26
N TRP A 36 -9.99 2.05 0.67
CA TRP A 36 -8.86 1.74 -0.21
C TRP A 36 -9.27 0.90 -1.41
N LYS A 37 -10.04 -0.17 -1.17
CA LYS A 37 -10.56 -1.05 -2.22
C LYS A 37 -11.42 -0.27 -3.22
N LYS A 38 -12.39 0.52 -2.75
CA LYS A 38 -13.25 1.34 -3.62
C LYS A 38 -12.41 2.35 -4.42
N THR A 39 -11.40 2.96 -3.82
CA THR A 39 -10.52 3.90 -4.54
C THR A 39 -9.77 3.18 -5.66
N MET A 40 -9.09 2.07 -5.36
CA MET A 40 -8.29 1.34 -6.34
C MET A 40 -9.14 0.82 -7.52
N LEU A 41 -10.36 0.36 -7.23
CA LEU A 41 -11.31 -0.08 -8.26
C LEU A 41 -11.78 1.06 -9.16
N LEU A 42 -11.80 2.31 -8.69
CA LEU A 42 -12.27 3.46 -9.47
C LEU A 42 -11.14 4.22 -10.18
N MET A 43 -9.87 3.93 -9.87
CA MET A 43 -8.73 4.60 -10.49
C MET A 43 -8.57 4.19 -11.95
N LYS A 44 -8.61 5.18 -12.85
CA LYS A 44 -8.37 5.00 -14.29
C LYS A 44 -6.91 5.19 -14.70
N CYS A 45 -6.09 5.76 -13.81
CA CYS A 45 -4.68 6.04 -14.04
C CYS A 45 -3.77 5.03 -13.32
N PRO A 46 -2.49 4.89 -13.73
CA PRO A 46 -1.51 4.08 -13.02
C PRO A 46 -1.35 4.49 -11.55
N VAL A 47 -1.08 3.49 -10.72
CA VAL A 47 -0.98 3.64 -9.25
C VAL A 47 0.41 3.22 -8.80
N ILE A 48 0.96 3.98 -7.85
CA ILE A 48 2.20 3.65 -7.13
C ILE A 48 1.82 3.45 -5.66
N GLY A 49 2.04 2.26 -5.13
CA GLY A 49 1.82 1.93 -3.72
C GLY A 49 3.14 1.95 -2.95
N LEU A 50 3.19 2.71 -1.86
CA LEU A 50 4.28 2.74 -0.91
C LEU A 50 3.86 2.03 0.37
N SER A 51 4.72 1.16 0.87
CA SER A 51 4.44 0.29 2.00
C SER A 51 5.66 0.15 2.88
N ALA A 52 5.46 0.04 4.18
CA ALA A 52 6.45 -0.58 5.05
C ALA A 52 6.62 -2.07 4.66
N VAL A 53 7.74 -2.67 5.09
CA VAL A 53 7.97 -4.11 4.91
C VAL A 53 6.84 -4.87 5.59
N VAL A 54 5.98 -5.48 4.78
CA VAL A 54 4.89 -6.34 5.24
C VAL A 54 5.41 -7.77 5.36
N ASN A 55 5.14 -8.42 6.49
CA ASN A 55 5.54 -9.81 6.71
C ASN A 55 4.87 -10.79 5.73
N ASN A 56 3.72 -10.44 5.17
CA ASN A 56 2.98 -11.29 4.21
C ASN A 56 2.80 -10.60 2.85
N GLY A 57 3.93 -10.29 2.19
CA GLY A 57 3.94 -9.61 0.89
C GLY A 57 3.16 -10.34 -0.21
N ASP A 58 3.16 -11.68 -0.20
CA ASP A 58 2.48 -12.49 -1.21
C ASP A 58 0.96 -12.40 -1.12
N GLU A 59 0.40 -12.42 0.10
CA GLU A 59 -1.03 -12.23 0.31
C GLU A 59 -1.47 -10.81 -0.11
N PHE A 60 -0.64 -9.82 0.20
CA PHE A 60 -0.88 -8.46 -0.24
C PHE A 60 -0.84 -8.32 -1.77
N LEU A 61 0.14 -8.95 -2.42
CA LEU A 61 0.23 -8.99 -3.88
C LEU A 61 -1.01 -9.66 -4.49
N TYR A 62 -1.40 -10.83 -3.98
CA TYR A 62 -2.61 -11.54 -4.42
C TYR A 62 -3.87 -10.68 -4.26
N TRP A 63 -3.98 -9.93 -3.16
CA TRP A 63 -5.08 -9.01 -2.95
C TRP A 63 -5.13 -7.88 -4.00
N ILE A 64 -3.97 -7.30 -4.35
CA ILE A 64 -3.87 -6.28 -5.42
C ILE A 64 -4.22 -6.88 -6.79
N GLU A 65 -3.75 -8.09 -7.10
CA GLU A 65 -4.09 -8.82 -8.33
C GLU A 65 -5.59 -9.03 -8.48
N ASN A 66 -6.26 -9.45 -7.40
CA ASN A 66 -7.70 -9.61 -7.39
C ASN A 66 -8.41 -8.26 -7.64
N ILE A 67 -7.94 -7.16 -7.04
CA ILE A 67 -8.50 -5.83 -7.30
C ILE A 67 -8.36 -5.44 -8.77
N GLU A 68 -7.19 -5.63 -9.38
CA GLU A 68 -6.99 -5.34 -10.80
C GLU A 68 -7.86 -6.20 -11.71
N TYR A 69 -8.08 -7.46 -11.33
CA TYR A 69 -9.01 -8.34 -12.03
C TYR A 69 -10.47 -7.88 -11.92
N GLN A 70 -10.94 -7.49 -10.73
CA GLN A 70 -12.29 -6.92 -10.59
C GLN A 70 -12.43 -5.60 -11.36
N ARG A 71 -11.38 -4.77 -11.33
CA ARG A 71 -11.33 -3.51 -12.07
C ARG A 71 -11.43 -3.73 -13.58
N SER A 72 -10.73 -4.73 -14.14
CA SER A 72 -10.78 -5.02 -15.58
C SER A 72 -12.17 -5.45 -16.03
N LYS A 73 -12.90 -6.21 -15.20
CA LYS A 73 -14.32 -6.52 -15.42
C LYS A 73 -15.21 -5.27 -15.39
N LEU A 74 -15.04 -4.42 -14.39
CA LEU A 74 -15.84 -3.19 -14.22
C LEU A 74 -15.71 -2.23 -15.42
N PHE A 75 -14.51 -2.10 -15.97
CA PHE A 75 -14.26 -1.25 -17.14
C PHE A 75 -14.26 -2.01 -18.48
N GLN A 76 -14.62 -3.29 -18.49
CA GLN A 76 -14.68 -4.14 -19.68
C GLN A 76 -13.38 -4.10 -20.51
N THR A 77 -12.23 -4.01 -19.83
CA THR A 77 -10.92 -4.00 -20.48
C THR A 77 -10.46 -5.43 -20.75
N SER A 78 -9.80 -5.65 -21.89
CA SER A 78 -9.32 -6.98 -22.30
C SER A 78 -8.30 -7.61 -21.34
N LYS A 79 -7.58 -6.80 -20.55
CA LYS A 79 -6.58 -7.30 -19.59
C LYS A 79 -6.48 -6.41 -18.34
N SER A 80 -6.16 -7.04 -17.20
CA SER A 80 -5.72 -6.35 -15.99
C SER A 80 -4.42 -5.56 -16.21
N ARG A 81 -4.21 -4.51 -15.40
CA ARG A 81 -2.95 -3.75 -15.45
C ARG A 81 -1.81 -4.63 -14.95
N ARG A 82 -0.60 -4.38 -15.47
CA ARG A 82 0.61 -5.05 -14.96
C ARG A 82 0.90 -4.53 -13.55
N ILE A 83 1.09 -5.46 -12.61
CA ILE A 83 1.54 -5.16 -11.26
C ILE A 83 3.04 -5.43 -11.19
N CYS A 84 3.78 -4.49 -10.64
CA CYS A 84 5.20 -4.63 -10.36
C CYS A 84 5.38 -4.49 -8.85
N PHE A 85 5.66 -5.61 -8.19
CA PHE A 85 5.86 -5.66 -6.75
C PHE A 85 7.36 -5.68 -6.48
N ILE A 86 7.85 -4.63 -5.80
CA ILE A 86 9.27 -4.44 -5.50
C ILE A 86 9.42 -4.49 -3.99
N THR A 87 10.24 -5.42 -3.50
CA THR A 87 10.53 -5.57 -2.08
C THR A 87 11.99 -5.25 -1.80
N HIS A 88 12.22 -4.56 -0.69
CA HIS A 88 13.56 -4.32 -0.14
C HIS A 88 13.53 -4.73 1.33
N HIS A 89 14.47 -5.58 1.73
CA HIS A 89 14.60 -6.07 3.11
C HIS A 89 15.74 -5.39 3.88
N GLU A 90 16.47 -4.51 3.20
CA GLU A 90 17.60 -3.77 3.75
C GLU A 90 17.10 -2.60 4.59
N ARG A 91 17.80 -2.34 5.69
CA ARG A 91 17.57 -1.18 6.55
C ARG A 91 18.81 -0.33 6.48
N LEU A 92 18.64 0.99 6.38
CA LEU A 92 19.77 1.92 6.29
C LEU A 92 20.52 2.11 7.62
N THR A 93 19.92 1.73 8.75
CA THR A 93 20.44 1.99 10.09
C THR A 93 20.34 0.76 10.98
N ASP A 94 21.40 0.48 11.72
CA ASP A 94 21.39 -0.54 12.78
C ASP A 94 20.40 -0.18 13.89
N LEU A 95 19.79 -1.20 14.50
CA LEU A 95 18.88 -1.03 15.63
C LEU A 95 19.37 -1.82 16.84
N ASN A 96 19.60 -1.12 17.94
CA ASN A 96 19.99 -1.71 19.22
C ASN A 96 18.74 -1.96 20.06
N LYS A 97 18.52 -3.22 20.46
CA LYS A 97 17.40 -3.58 21.34
C LYS A 97 17.84 -3.64 22.80
N TYR A 98 17.10 -2.96 23.65
CA TYR A 98 17.31 -2.96 25.10
C TYR A 98 16.03 -3.36 25.85
N LEU A 99 16.18 -4.13 26.92
CA LEU A 99 15.14 -4.42 27.92
C LEU A 99 15.33 -3.48 29.10
N TYR A 100 14.34 -2.64 29.36
CA TYR A 100 14.34 -1.83 30.58
C TYR A 100 13.68 -2.59 31.72
N SER A 101 14.45 -2.91 32.77
CA SER A 101 13.98 -3.59 33.98
C SER A 101 14.83 -3.17 35.18
N ASN A 102 14.27 -3.13 36.39
CA ASN A 102 15.00 -2.73 37.61
C ASN A 102 15.76 -1.39 37.50
N ARG A 103 15.20 -0.42 36.76
CA ARG A 103 15.83 0.89 36.47
C ARG A 103 17.17 0.79 35.71
N GLN A 104 17.40 -0.30 34.98
CA GLN A 104 18.59 -0.53 34.17
C GLN A 104 18.20 -1.04 32.77
N PHE A 105 19.03 -0.72 31.77
CA PHE A 105 18.91 -1.25 30.41
C PHE A 105 19.77 -2.50 30.26
N HIS A 106 19.18 -3.57 29.74
CA HIS A 106 19.87 -4.82 29.43
C HIS A 106 19.83 -5.03 27.91
N THR A 107 20.98 -5.20 27.26
CA THR A 107 21.04 -5.43 25.81
C THR A 107 20.40 -6.78 25.48
N ILE A 108 19.38 -6.79 24.62
CA ILE A 108 18.71 -8.02 24.16
C ILE A 108 19.29 -8.48 22.81
N GLY A 109 19.79 -7.56 22.00
CA GLY A 109 20.43 -7.90 20.74
C GLY A 109 20.59 -6.74 19.78
N LEU A 110 21.42 -6.98 18.77
CA LEU A 110 21.66 -6.08 17.65
C LEU A 110 20.82 -6.55 16.45
N MET A 111 20.07 -5.63 15.85
CA MET A 111 19.48 -5.79 14.53
C MET A 111 20.32 -5.00 13.54
N ASN A 112 21.32 -5.66 12.96
CA ASN A 112 22.16 -5.05 11.95
C ASN A 112 21.34 -4.72 10.70
N ALA A 113 21.60 -3.55 10.13
CA ALA A 113 21.38 -3.25 8.73
C ALA A 113 22.08 -4.34 7.90
N LYS A 114 21.33 -4.96 6.98
CA LYS A 114 21.91 -5.77 5.90
C LYS A 114 22.11 -4.86 4.71
#